data_AF-A0A416NTQ0-F1
#
_entry.id   AF-A0A416NTQ0-F1
#
_cell.length_a   1.000
_cell.length_b   1.000
_cell.length_c   1.000
_cell.angle_alpha   90.00
_cell.angle_beta   90.00
_cell.angle_gamma   90.00
#
_symmetry.space_group_name_H-M   'P 1'
#
loop_
_entity.id
_entity.type
_entity.pdbx_description
1 polymer ?
#
loop_
_entity_poly.entity_id
_entity_poly.type
_entity_poly.pdbx_seq_one_letter_code
_entity_poly.pdbx_strand_id
1 'polypeptide(L)'
;MSSNLLKKGFTKLSEDDARVIDTNGLVAKRIRELSAKMQKESNTGFVSGLAADKVEAPVTDPEEEKTDFTPSGNVIKAGEDLQKLKEDAEAEAQKIVEDARAQAESILQDARSQAEAERADIQEAARRQGQQEAQAEADRTEAAREAEYQKKTAGLEAEYQKRLDELEPEFVDTITGIYEHIFHVDLHSYREVLCYLISTTMRKSEDNRSFLIHVSKEDYPYVSMQKKQISAGAVAPNATVEIVKDITLGKGECLIETEGGIFDCGLGTQLSELRQKLKLLSYEG
;
A
#
# COMPACT_ATOMS: atom_id res chain seq x y z
N MET A 1 -37.29 -30.17 16.22
CA MET A 1 -35.98 -29.92 16.85
C MET A 1 -34.90 -30.54 15.97
N SER A 2 -34.12 -29.67 15.33
CA SER A 2 -32.79 -29.83 14.71
C SER A 2 -32.45 -31.11 13.90
N SER A 3 -32.50 -30.94 12.57
CA SER A 3 -31.69 -31.70 11.60
C SER A 3 -30.24 -31.22 11.65
N ASN A 4 -29.30 -32.11 12.00
CA ASN A 4 -27.86 -31.83 11.98
C ASN A 4 -27.30 -32.16 10.60
N LEU A 5 -27.04 -31.14 9.79
CA LEU A 5 -26.38 -31.26 8.50
C LEU A 5 -24.85 -31.24 8.68
N LEU A 6 -24.21 -32.41 8.67
CA LEU A 6 -22.75 -32.53 8.65
C LEU A 6 -22.20 -32.16 7.26
N LYS A 7 -21.59 -30.98 7.14
CA LYS A 7 -20.87 -30.56 5.93
C LYS A 7 -19.49 -31.20 5.90
N LYS A 8 -19.36 -32.40 5.32
CA LYS A 8 -18.07 -32.99 4.95
C LYS A 8 -17.50 -32.21 3.76
N GLY A 9 -16.41 -31.47 3.98
CA GLY A 9 -15.65 -30.85 2.90
C GLY A 9 -14.91 -31.92 2.09
N PHE A 10 -15.21 -32.03 0.80
CA PHE A 10 -14.39 -32.78 -0.14
C PHE A 10 -13.54 -31.77 -0.92
N THR A 11 -12.22 -31.83 -0.73
CA THR A 11 -11.27 -31.09 -1.57
C THR A 11 -10.99 -31.94 -2.80
N LYS A 12 -11.50 -31.52 -3.96
CA LYS A 12 -11.19 -32.16 -5.24
C LYS A 12 -9.83 -31.62 -5.70
N LEU A 13 -8.78 -32.44 -5.56
CA LEU A 13 -7.48 -32.15 -6.15
C LEU A 13 -7.62 -32.33 -7.67
N SER A 14 -7.55 -31.23 -8.43
CA SER A 14 -7.43 -31.31 -9.88
C SER A 14 -6.01 -31.77 -10.21
N GLU A 15 -5.88 -32.92 -10.87
CA GLU A 15 -4.58 -33.46 -11.31
C GLU A 15 -3.90 -32.57 -12.37
N ASP A 16 -4.66 -31.69 -13.02
CA ASP A 16 -4.17 -30.79 -14.08
C ASP A 16 -3.26 -29.65 -13.57
N ASP A 17 -3.18 -29.42 -12.25
CA ASP A 17 -2.40 -28.33 -11.65
C ASP A 17 -1.23 -28.85 -10.78
N ALA A 18 -0.74 -30.05 -11.07
CA ALA A 18 0.44 -30.62 -10.42
C ALA A 18 1.72 -29.87 -10.84
N ARG A 19 2.14 -28.88 -10.04
CA ARG A 19 3.42 -28.19 -10.23
C ARG A 19 4.58 -29.05 -9.70
N VAL A 20 5.34 -29.64 -10.61
CA VAL A 20 6.60 -30.32 -10.28
C VAL A 20 7.69 -29.27 -10.00
N ILE A 21 8.12 -29.16 -8.75
CA ILE A 21 9.23 -28.29 -8.36
C ILE A 21 10.55 -29.05 -8.56
N ASP A 22 11.24 -28.83 -9.69
CA ASP A 22 12.58 -29.38 -9.92
C ASP A 22 13.65 -28.46 -9.34
N THR A 23 13.98 -28.66 -8.08
CA THR A 23 15.05 -27.94 -7.37
C THR A 23 16.43 -28.60 -7.48
N ASN A 24 16.57 -29.69 -8.24
CA ASN A 24 17.81 -30.47 -8.28
C ASN A 24 19.01 -29.63 -8.77
N GLY A 25 18.78 -28.75 -9.76
CA GLY A 25 19.82 -27.85 -10.27
C GLY A 25 20.29 -26.80 -9.26
N LEU A 26 19.37 -26.25 -8.46
CA LEU A 26 19.67 -25.27 -7.41
C LEU A 26 20.45 -25.93 -6.26
N VAL A 27 20.07 -27.14 -5.87
CA VAL A 27 20.77 -27.93 -4.85
C VAL A 27 22.18 -28.29 -5.32
N ALA A 28 22.35 -28.74 -6.56
CA ALA A 28 23.67 -29.06 -7.12
C ALA A 28 24.62 -27.85 -7.17
N LYS A 29 24.09 -26.65 -7.45
CA LYS A 29 24.87 -25.40 -7.42
C LYS A 29 25.28 -25.04 -6.00
N ARG A 30 24.37 -25.19 -5.03
CA ARG A 30 24.63 -24.92 -3.60
C ARG A 30 25.69 -25.86 -3.01
N ILE A 31 25.63 -27.15 -3.36
CA ILE A 31 26.63 -28.14 -2.93
C ILE A 31 28.01 -27.80 -3.49
N ARG A 32 28.12 -27.39 -4.76
CA ARG A 32 29.38 -26.94 -5.36
C ARG A 32 29.95 -25.68 -4.72
N GLU A 33 29.10 -24.72 -4.36
CA GLU A 33 29.52 -23.51 -3.65
C GLU A 33 30.01 -23.81 -2.22
N LEU A 34 29.34 -24.74 -1.52
CA LEU A 34 29.74 -25.19 -0.19
C LEU A 34 31.06 -25.95 -0.24
N SER A 35 31.26 -26.87 -1.19
CA SER A 35 32.52 -27.60 -1.31
C SER A 35 33.70 -26.68 -1.66
N ALA A 36 33.49 -25.66 -2.50
CA ALA A 36 34.50 -24.66 -2.82
C ALA A 36 34.84 -23.76 -1.62
N LYS A 37 33.87 -23.47 -0.74
CA LYS A 37 34.11 -22.75 0.52
C LYS A 37 34.88 -23.60 1.53
N MET A 38 34.52 -24.88 1.67
CA MET A 38 35.22 -25.81 2.55
C MET A 38 36.67 -26.06 2.10
N GLN A 39 36.95 -26.09 0.79
CA GLN A 39 38.32 -26.16 0.27
C GLN A 39 39.12 -24.87 0.47
N LYS A 40 38.46 -23.70 0.54
CA LYS A 40 39.12 -22.42 0.87
C LYS A 40 39.41 -22.30 2.36
N GLU A 41 38.52 -22.79 3.23
CA GLU A 41 38.71 -22.80 4.68
C GLU A 41 39.70 -23.89 5.14
N SER A 42 39.86 -24.99 4.38
CA SER A 42 40.85 -26.03 4.69
C SER A 42 42.30 -25.62 4.42
N ASN A 43 42.57 -24.44 3.84
CA ASN A 43 43.92 -23.98 3.56
C ASN A 43 44.53 -23.08 4.65
N THR A 44 43.89 -23.00 5.83
CA THR A 44 44.41 -22.24 6.99
C THR A 44 44.32 -23.02 8.31
N GLY A 45 44.52 -24.35 8.28
CA GLY A 45 44.31 -25.19 9.47
C GLY A 45 45.18 -26.42 9.63
N PHE A 46 46.21 -26.65 8.81
CA PHE A 46 47.23 -27.68 9.11
C PHE A 46 48.47 -27.00 9.66
N VAL A 47 48.49 -26.82 10.98
CA VAL A 47 49.69 -26.39 11.70
C VAL A 47 50.65 -27.58 11.72
N SER A 48 51.73 -27.49 10.93
CA SER A 48 52.89 -28.37 11.04
C SER A 48 53.51 -28.18 12.43
N GLY A 49 53.10 -29.00 13.40
CA GLY A 49 53.50 -28.78 14.80
C GLY A 49 53.16 -29.88 15.81
N LEU A 50 52.94 -31.12 15.39
CA LEU A 50 53.04 -32.27 16.29
C LEU A 50 54.16 -33.18 15.83
N ALA A 51 55.19 -33.31 16.67
CA ALA A 51 56.22 -34.32 16.52
C ALA A 51 55.55 -35.70 16.60
N ALA A 52 55.30 -36.29 15.43
CA ALA A 52 55.00 -37.70 15.33
C ALA A 52 56.31 -38.47 15.58
N ASP A 53 56.55 -38.82 16.84
CA ASP A 53 57.47 -39.91 17.14
C ASP A 53 56.86 -41.18 16.54
N LYS A 54 57.48 -41.63 15.44
CA LYS A 54 57.27 -42.94 14.86
C LYS A 54 57.63 -43.97 15.93
N VAL A 55 56.63 -44.42 16.68
CA VAL A 55 56.69 -45.72 17.34
C VAL A 55 56.51 -46.79 16.24
N GLU A 56 57.64 -47.21 15.69
CA GLU A 56 57.76 -48.49 15.00
C GLU A 56 57.31 -49.58 15.97
N ALA A 57 56.25 -50.29 15.61
CA ALA A 57 55.90 -51.54 16.27
C ALA A 57 56.97 -52.59 15.88
N PRO A 58 57.75 -53.14 16.83
CA PRO A 58 58.48 -54.35 16.58
C PRO A 58 57.48 -55.51 16.73
N VAL A 59 56.99 -56.00 15.59
CA VAL A 59 56.49 -57.37 15.50
C VAL A 59 57.73 -58.26 15.54
N THR A 60 58.05 -58.76 16.73
CA THR A 60 58.99 -59.86 16.92
C THR A 60 58.37 -60.82 17.91
N ASP A 61 57.99 -62.00 17.41
CA ASP A 61 57.65 -63.19 18.17
C ASP A 61 58.65 -63.41 19.31
N PRO A 62 58.21 -63.67 20.56
CA PRO A 62 59.10 -64.18 21.57
C PRO A 62 59.21 -65.70 21.39
N GLU A 63 60.32 -66.12 20.79
CA GLU A 63 60.85 -67.47 21.00
C GLU A 63 61.15 -67.69 22.49
N GLU A 64 61.05 -68.96 22.87
CA GLU A 64 61.22 -69.52 24.19
C GLU A 64 62.58 -69.15 24.83
N GLU A 65 62.56 -68.44 25.96
CA GLU A 65 63.64 -68.51 26.95
C GLU A 65 63.09 -68.86 28.33
N LYS A 66 63.29 -70.14 28.67
CA LYS A 66 63.21 -70.67 30.04
C LYS A 66 64.41 -70.12 30.81
N THR A 67 64.16 -69.28 31.80
CA THR A 67 65.12 -69.02 32.88
C THR A 67 64.51 -69.45 34.20
N ASP A 68 65.11 -70.50 34.76
CA ASP A 68 64.79 -71.11 36.04
C ASP A 68 64.88 -70.10 37.20
N PHE A 69 63.79 -69.97 37.96
CA PHE A 69 63.78 -69.27 39.24
C PHE A 69 63.89 -70.31 40.36
N THR A 70 65.06 -70.41 40.99
CA THR A 70 65.26 -71.18 42.22
C THR A 70 64.81 -70.36 43.43
N PRO A 71 63.95 -70.88 44.33
CA PRO A 71 63.61 -70.18 45.56
C PRO A 71 64.63 -70.56 46.64
N SER A 72 65.70 -69.76 46.80
CA SER A 72 66.53 -69.85 48.00
C SER A 72 65.94 -68.96 49.07
N GLY A 73 65.31 -69.60 50.06
CA GLY A 73 64.72 -68.95 51.21
C GLY A 73 65.74 -68.17 52.03
N ASN A 74 65.33 -66.97 52.42
CA ASN A 74 65.55 -66.41 53.74
C ASN A 74 64.23 -65.78 54.19
N VAL A 75 63.39 -66.60 54.82
CA VAL A 75 62.14 -66.16 55.46
C VAL A 75 62.53 -65.47 56.76
N ILE A 76 62.87 -64.18 56.66
CA ILE A 76 62.85 -63.29 57.82
C ILE A 76 61.38 -62.99 58.08
N LYS A 77 60.93 -63.31 59.29
CA LYS A 77 59.60 -63.04 59.81
C LYS A 77 59.26 -61.55 59.68
N ALA A 78 58.61 -61.17 58.59
CA ALA A 78 57.96 -59.88 58.36
C ALA A 78 56.58 -60.09 57.69
N GLY A 79 55.94 -61.24 57.96
CA GLY A 79 54.64 -61.59 57.39
C GLY A 79 53.52 -60.65 57.81
N GLU A 80 53.61 -60.08 59.02
CA GLU A 80 52.65 -59.10 59.52
C GLU A 80 52.85 -57.70 58.90
N ASP A 81 54.10 -57.30 58.60
CA ASP A 81 54.40 -56.00 57.98
C ASP A 81 54.07 -55.99 56.48
N LEU A 82 54.28 -57.11 55.77
CA LEU A 82 53.97 -57.21 54.34
C LEU A 82 52.46 -57.31 54.07
N GLN A 83 51.70 -57.91 54.99
CA GLN A 83 50.23 -57.96 54.91
C GLN A 83 49.62 -56.58 55.16
N LYS A 84 50.11 -55.86 56.18
CA LYS A 84 49.68 -54.47 56.43
C LYS A 84 50.02 -53.54 55.28
N LEU A 85 51.23 -53.65 54.69
CA LEU A 85 51.60 -52.84 53.53
C LEU A 85 50.71 -53.10 52.30
N LYS A 86 50.25 -54.34 52.12
CA LYS A 86 49.32 -54.70 51.04
C LYS A 86 47.91 -54.17 51.29
N GLU A 87 47.41 -54.31 52.50
CA GLU A 87 46.10 -53.75 52.90
C GLU A 87 46.10 -52.23 52.78
N ASP A 88 47.18 -51.55 53.20
CA ASP A 88 47.33 -50.10 53.06
C ASP A 88 47.40 -49.67 51.59
N ALA A 89 48.15 -50.40 50.75
CA ALA A 89 48.23 -50.13 49.30
C ALA A 89 46.91 -50.40 48.57
N GLU A 90 46.16 -51.44 48.96
CA GLU A 90 44.82 -51.73 48.42
C GLU A 90 43.81 -50.66 48.87
N ALA A 91 43.90 -50.17 50.11
CA ALA A 91 43.06 -49.09 50.61
C ALA A 91 43.36 -47.75 49.89
N GLU A 92 44.63 -47.43 49.63
CA GLU A 92 45.01 -46.26 48.82
C GLU A 92 44.55 -46.39 47.37
N ALA A 93 44.70 -47.56 46.75
CA ALA A 93 44.21 -47.80 45.39
C ALA A 93 42.68 -47.68 45.30
N GLN A 94 41.95 -48.18 46.30
CA GLN A 94 40.50 -48.02 46.38
C GLN A 94 40.09 -46.55 46.51
N LYS A 95 40.77 -45.76 47.37
CA LYS A 95 40.53 -44.32 47.47
C LYS A 95 40.76 -43.59 46.16
N ILE A 96 41.85 -43.90 45.44
CA ILE A 96 42.15 -43.28 44.14
C ILE A 96 41.05 -43.60 43.11
N VAL A 97 40.55 -44.84 43.10
CA VAL A 97 39.46 -45.24 42.20
C VAL A 97 38.14 -44.57 42.58
N GLU A 98 37.83 -44.44 43.88
CA GLU A 98 36.65 -43.71 44.35
C GLU A 98 36.72 -42.23 44.00
N ASP A 99 37.87 -41.58 44.23
CA ASP A 99 38.09 -40.17 43.86
C ASP A 99 38.00 -39.96 42.34
N ALA A 100 38.58 -40.86 41.54
CA ALA A 100 38.50 -40.80 40.09
C ALA A 100 37.05 -41.00 39.58
N ARG A 101 36.28 -41.88 40.23
CA ARG A 101 34.85 -42.07 39.93
C ARG A 101 34.03 -40.84 40.31
N ALA A 102 34.27 -40.26 41.49
CA ALA A 102 33.59 -39.05 41.92
C ALA A 102 33.89 -37.87 40.98
N GLN A 103 35.13 -37.72 40.53
CA GLN A 103 35.51 -36.71 39.54
C GLN A 103 34.85 -36.96 38.18
N ALA A 104 34.81 -38.22 37.70
CA ALA A 104 34.15 -38.56 36.45
C ALA A 104 32.63 -38.28 36.50
N GLU A 105 31.97 -38.61 37.62
CA GLU A 105 30.55 -38.31 37.83
C GLU A 105 30.30 -36.79 37.83
N SER A 106 31.16 -36.02 38.50
CA SER A 106 31.09 -34.54 38.51
C SER A 106 31.23 -33.98 37.10
N ILE A 107 32.21 -34.44 36.32
CA ILE A 107 32.43 -33.98 34.93
C ILE A 107 31.22 -34.33 34.06
N LEU A 108 30.64 -35.52 34.22
CA LEU A 108 29.44 -35.92 33.47
C LEU A 108 28.23 -35.08 33.87
N GLN A 109 28.08 -34.75 35.14
CA GLN A 109 27.00 -33.89 35.63
C GLN A 109 27.15 -32.45 35.11
N ASP A 110 28.37 -31.90 35.15
CA ASP A 110 28.67 -30.56 34.62
C ASP A 110 28.47 -30.50 33.11
N ALA A 111 28.92 -31.53 32.36
CA ALA A 111 28.72 -31.61 30.92
C ALA A 111 27.23 -31.71 30.55
N ARG A 112 26.43 -32.47 31.32
CA ARG A 112 24.97 -32.54 31.13
C ARG A 112 24.30 -31.20 31.42
N SER A 113 24.68 -30.55 32.52
CA SER A 113 24.20 -29.21 32.89
C SER A 113 24.49 -28.19 31.80
N GLN A 114 25.72 -28.17 31.27
CA GLN A 114 26.11 -27.26 30.20
C GLN A 114 25.36 -27.54 28.91
N ALA A 115 25.21 -28.81 28.52
CA ALA A 115 24.46 -29.19 27.31
C ALA A 115 22.97 -28.83 27.41
N GLU A 116 22.37 -28.97 28.59
CA GLU A 116 20.98 -28.55 28.81
C GLU A 116 20.82 -27.03 28.76
N ALA A 117 21.75 -26.27 29.36
CA ALA A 117 21.76 -24.82 29.29
C ALA A 117 21.93 -24.32 27.85
N GLU A 118 22.92 -24.84 27.12
CA GLU A 118 23.17 -24.47 25.73
C GLU A 118 21.97 -24.82 24.83
N ARG A 119 21.33 -25.98 25.06
CA ARG A 119 20.12 -26.36 24.33
C ARG A 119 18.96 -25.41 24.60
N ALA A 120 18.78 -24.98 25.85
CA ALA A 120 17.76 -24.00 26.22
C ALA A 120 18.02 -22.65 25.54
N ASP A 121 19.27 -22.17 25.56
CA ASP A 121 19.68 -20.91 24.94
C ASP A 121 19.47 -20.92 23.42
N ILE A 122 19.87 -22.01 22.74
CA ILE A 122 19.67 -22.17 21.29
C ILE A 122 18.18 -22.19 20.96
N GLN A 123 17.37 -22.91 21.77
CA GLN A 123 15.93 -23.01 21.53
C GLN A 123 15.23 -21.66 21.75
N GLU A 124 15.62 -20.90 22.77
CA GLU A 124 15.08 -19.57 23.02
C GLU A 124 15.49 -18.58 21.93
N ALA A 125 16.77 -18.58 21.51
CA ALA A 125 17.26 -17.75 20.43
C ALA A 125 16.54 -18.05 19.10
N ALA A 126 16.40 -19.33 18.74
CA ALA A 126 15.68 -19.76 17.55
C ALA A 126 14.19 -19.37 17.62
N ARG A 127 13.55 -19.52 18.79
CA ARG A 127 12.15 -19.10 18.99
C ARG A 127 12.00 -17.59 18.81
N ARG A 128 12.90 -16.80 19.41
CA ARG A 128 12.88 -15.33 19.31
C ARG A 128 13.10 -14.87 17.88
N GLN A 129 14.07 -15.48 17.18
CA GLN A 129 14.33 -15.17 15.77
C GLN A 129 13.13 -15.52 14.90
N GLY A 130 12.54 -16.72 15.06
CA GLY A 130 11.36 -17.12 14.29
C GLY A 130 10.15 -16.22 14.54
N GLN A 131 9.95 -15.76 15.79
CA GLN A 131 8.91 -14.77 16.11
C GLN A 131 9.16 -13.41 15.46
N GLN A 132 10.40 -12.93 15.46
CA GLN A 132 10.76 -11.65 14.83
C GLN A 132 10.60 -11.71 13.31
N GLU A 133 11.03 -12.80 12.68
CA GLU A 133 10.89 -12.99 11.23
C GLU A 133 9.42 -13.11 10.83
N ALA A 134 8.62 -13.89 11.56
CA ALA A 134 7.18 -14.02 11.31
C ALA A 134 6.45 -12.68 11.49
N GLN A 135 6.79 -11.90 12.53
CA GLN A 135 6.21 -10.57 12.73
C GLN A 135 6.61 -9.62 11.60
N ALA A 136 7.89 -9.60 11.21
CA ALA A 136 8.36 -8.75 10.13
C ALA A 136 7.73 -9.10 8.78
N GLU A 137 7.47 -10.38 8.52
CA GLU A 137 6.74 -10.82 7.32
C GLU A 137 5.27 -10.41 7.38
N ALA A 138 4.60 -10.61 8.53
CA ALA A 138 3.23 -10.15 8.74
C ALA A 138 3.10 -8.63 8.51
N ASP A 139 3.96 -7.83 9.15
CA ASP A 139 3.97 -6.38 9.02
C ASP A 139 4.20 -5.94 7.56
N ARG A 140 5.08 -6.63 6.83
CA ARG A 140 5.30 -6.35 5.39
C ARG A 140 4.06 -6.66 4.56
N THR A 141 3.39 -7.78 4.83
CA THR A 141 2.16 -8.14 4.10
C THR A 141 1.02 -7.18 4.40
N GLU A 142 0.87 -6.75 5.66
CA GLU A 142 -0.13 -5.75 6.04
C GLU A 142 0.18 -4.40 5.42
N ALA A 143 1.43 -3.92 5.47
CA ALA A 143 1.83 -2.67 4.85
C ALA A 143 1.64 -2.68 3.33
N ALA A 144 1.95 -3.80 2.65
CA ALA A 144 1.72 -3.96 1.22
C ALA A 144 0.22 -3.92 0.89
N ARG A 145 -0.61 -4.58 1.71
CA ARG A 145 -2.06 -4.61 1.55
C ARG A 145 -2.68 -3.24 1.80
N GLU A 146 -2.24 -2.53 2.83
CA GLU A 146 -2.67 -1.16 3.13
C GLU A 146 -2.29 -0.23 1.98
N ALA A 147 -1.06 -0.31 1.47
CA ALA A 147 -0.65 0.47 0.31
C ALA A 147 -1.50 0.18 -0.95
N GLU A 148 -1.88 -1.09 -1.17
CA GLU A 148 -2.78 -1.46 -2.27
C GLU A 148 -4.19 -0.87 -2.08
N TYR A 149 -4.73 -0.94 -0.86
CA TYR A 149 -6.02 -0.32 -0.54
C TYR A 149 -5.98 1.19 -0.73
N GLN A 150 -4.96 1.87 -0.20
CA GLN A 150 -4.77 3.32 -0.36
C GLN A 150 -4.66 3.71 -1.84
N LYS A 151 -3.98 2.91 -2.65
CA LYS A 151 -3.89 3.15 -4.09
C LYS A 151 -5.25 2.95 -4.78
N LYS A 152 -6.03 1.95 -4.38
CA LYS A 152 -7.38 1.72 -4.91
C LYS A 152 -8.34 2.84 -4.51
N THR A 153 -8.33 3.26 -3.25
CA THR A 153 -9.18 4.36 -2.77
C THR A 153 -8.83 5.67 -3.48
N ALA A 154 -7.55 6.02 -3.57
CA ALA A 154 -7.11 7.20 -4.31
C ALA A 154 -7.49 7.13 -5.81
N GLY A 155 -7.41 5.94 -6.42
CA GLY A 155 -7.85 5.72 -7.79
C GLY A 155 -9.35 5.91 -7.98
N LEU A 156 -10.17 5.38 -7.06
CA LEU A 156 -11.63 5.57 -7.06
C LEU A 156 -12.01 7.03 -6.86
N GLU A 157 -11.36 7.72 -5.93
CA GLU A 157 -11.60 9.15 -5.66
C GLU A 157 -11.29 9.99 -6.89
N ALA A 158 -10.17 9.72 -7.56
CA ALA A 158 -9.79 10.39 -8.80
C ALA A 158 -10.77 10.11 -9.95
N GLU A 159 -11.26 8.88 -10.08
CA GLU A 159 -12.29 8.54 -11.08
C GLU A 159 -13.61 9.24 -10.77
N TYR A 160 -14.01 9.30 -9.50
CA TYR A 160 -15.21 9.98 -9.05
C TYR A 160 -15.13 11.49 -9.33
N GLN A 161 -14.03 12.14 -8.97
CA GLN A 161 -13.81 13.55 -9.25
C GLN A 161 -13.83 13.82 -10.75
N LYS A 162 -13.14 12.99 -11.54
CA LYS A 162 -13.17 13.12 -13.00
C LYS A 162 -14.60 13.03 -13.58
N ARG A 163 -15.44 12.14 -13.04
CA ARG A 163 -16.85 12.05 -13.45
C ARG A 163 -17.65 13.29 -13.06
N LEU A 164 -17.38 13.90 -11.91
CA LEU A 164 -18.01 15.16 -11.53
C LEU A 164 -17.60 16.27 -12.52
N ASP A 165 -16.31 16.41 -12.79
CA ASP A 165 -15.77 17.41 -13.71
C ASP A 165 -16.31 17.23 -15.15
N GLU A 166 -16.62 16.00 -15.56
CA GLU A 166 -17.23 15.68 -16.86
C GLU A 166 -18.75 15.92 -16.88
N LEU A 167 -19.46 15.58 -15.81
CA LEU A 167 -20.93 15.66 -15.73
C LEU A 167 -21.42 17.09 -15.52
N GLU A 168 -20.69 17.90 -14.75
CA GLU A 168 -21.10 19.27 -14.43
C GLU A 168 -21.33 20.15 -15.68
N PRO A 169 -20.42 20.20 -16.67
CA PRO A 169 -20.67 20.94 -17.91
C PRO A 169 -21.82 20.35 -18.73
N GLU A 170 -22.00 19.03 -18.73
CA GLU A 170 -23.13 18.37 -19.41
C GLU A 170 -24.48 18.78 -18.79
N PHE A 171 -24.54 18.88 -17.46
CA PHE A 171 -25.72 19.38 -16.76
C PHE A 171 -26.01 20.83 -17.10
N VAL A 172 -24.99 21.70 -17.09
CA VAL A 172 -25.16 23.12 -17.47
C VAL A 172 -25.66 23.25 -18.91
N ASP A 173 -25.10 22.48 -19.83
CA ASP A 173 -25.54 22.48 -21.24
C ASP A 173 -26.98 21.97 -21.39
N THR A 174 -27.34 20.90 -20.66
CA THR A 174 -28.71 20.35 -20.67
C THR A 174 -29.73 21.35 -20.11
N ILE A 175 -29.43 21.95 -18.95
CA ILE A 175 -30.30 22.96 -18.31
C ILE A 175 -30.45 24.18 -19.23
N THR A 176 -29.36 24.63 -19.85
CA THR A 176 -29.38 25.73 -20.80
C THR A 176 -30.27 25.40 -22.00
N GLY A 177 -30.16 24.20 -22.54
CA GLY A 177 -31.01 23.73 -23.64
C GLY A 177 -32.51 23.68 -23.28
N ILE A 178 -32.83 23.32 -22.04
CA ILE A 178 -34.23 23.35 -21.54
C ILE A 178 -34.76 24.78 -21.53
N TYR A 179 -34.01 25.75 -20.96
CA TYR A 179 -34.44 27.14 -20.95
C TYR A 179 -34.57 27.72 -22.36
N GLU A 180 -33.61 27.46 -23.26
CA GLU A 180 -33.69 27.88 -24.66
C GLU A 180 -34.93 27.32 -25.35
N HIS A 181 -35.27 26.04 -25.13
CA HIS A 181 -36.46 25.41 -25.69
C HIS A 181 -37.74 26.04 -25.15
N ILE A 182 -37.84 26.27 -23.84
CA ILE A 182 -39.00 26.93 -23.21
C ILE A 182 -39.21 28.33 -23.82
N PHE A 183 -38.16 29.14 -23.92
CA PHE A 183 -38.27 30.50 -24.46
C PHE A 183 -38.55 30.55 -25.97
N HIS A 184 -38.13 29.54 -26.74
CA HIS A 184 -38.45 29.44 -28.17
C HIS A 184 -39.90 29.01 -28.42
N VAL A 185 -40.46 28.16 -27.56
CA VAL A 185 -41.82 27.61 -27.73
C VAL A 185 -42.90 28.55 -27.18
N ASP A 186 -42.65 29.22 -26.04
CA ASP A 186 -43.62 30.14 -25.43
C ASP A 186 -43.45 31.60 -25.91
N LEU A 187 -44.00 31.87 -27.10
CA LEU A 187 -43.96 33.18 -27.75
C LEU A 187 -44.62 34.32 -26.95
N HIS A 188 -45.50 34.00 -25.99
CA HIS A 188 -46.17 35.01 -25.18
C HIS A 188 -45.27 35.51 -24.05
N SER A 189 -44.64 34.58 -23.30
CA SER A 189 -43.65 34.89 -22.27
C SER A 189 -42.45 35.63 -22.84
N TYR A 190 -42.06 35.29 -24.06
CA TYR A 190 -40.97 35.96 -24.78
C TYR A 190 -41.13 37.49 -24.86
N ARG A 191 -42.33 37.96 -25.25
CA ARG A 191 -42.59 39.40 -25.46
C ARG A 191 -42.66 40.18 -24.15
N GLU A 192 -43.18 39.57 -23.10
CA GLU A 192 -43.18 40.17 -21.75
C GLU A 192 -41.76 40.30 -21.19
N VAL A 193 -40.93 39.27 -21.38
CA VAL A 193 -39.52 39.29 -20.98
C VAL A 193 -38.75 40.37 -21.75
N LEU A 194 -39.00 40.53 -23.06
CA LEU A 194 -38.37 41.59 -23.86
C LEU A 194 -38.68 42.99 -23.30
N CYS A 195 -39.93 43.28 -22.98
CA CYS A 195 -40.32 44.58 -22.41
C CYS A 195 -39.71 44.82 -21.01
N TYR A 196 -39.57 43.76 -20.22
CA TYR A 196 -38.85 43.82 -18.94
C TYR A 196 -37.36 44.10 -19.12
N LEU A 197 -36.69 43.43 -20.07
CA LEU A 197 -35.28 43.64 -20.38
C LEU A 197 -35.00 45.08 -20.84
N ILE A 198 -35.86 45.62 -21.71
CA ILE A 198 -35.77 47.02 -22.16
C ILE A 198 -35.89 47.96 -20.95
N SER A 199 -36.91 47.79 -20.13
CA SER A 199 -37.16 48.63 -18.94
C SER A 199 -35.99 48.56 -17.94
N THR A 200 -35.39 47.39 -17.77
CA THR A 200 -34.25 47.18 -16.86
C THR A 200 -32.97 47.80 -17.40
N THR A 201 -32.72 47.71 -18.71
CA THR A 201 -31.55 48.31 -19.36
C THR A 201 -31.63 49.84 -19.33
N MET A 202 -32.83 50.39 -19.56
CA MET A 202 -33.09 51.82 -19.39
C MET A 202 -32.86 52.28 -17.94
N ARG A 203 -33.20 51.45 -16.95
CA ARG A 203 -32.96 51.76 -15.53
C ARG A 203 -31.48 51.76 -15.16
N LYS A 204 -30.69 50.81 -15.69
CA LYS A 204 -29.23 50.73 -15.48
C LYS A 204 -28.48 51.91 -16.12
N SER A 205 -29.06 52.52 -17.15
CA SER A 205 -28.50 53.66 -17.85
C SER A 205 -28.91 54.97 -17.15
N GLU A 206 -28.43 55.17 -15.91
CA GLU A 206 -28.97 56.14 -14.93
C GLU A 206 -28.88 57.63 -15.32
N ASP A 207 -28.30 58.00 -16.47
CA ASP A 207 -28.09 59.41 -16.86
C ASP A 207 -28.59 59.80 -18.27
N ASN A 208 -29.16 58.86 -19.04
CA ASN A 208 -29.55 59.13 -20.42
C ASN A 208 -30.96 59.74 -20.53
N ARG A 209 -31.09 60.82 -21.33
CA ARG A 209 -32.38 61.53 -21.56
C ARG A 209 -33.04 61.17 -22.89
N SER A 210 -32.35 60.47 -23.77
CA SER A 210 -32.86 59.99 -25.04
C SER A 210 -32.54 58.51 -25.21
N PHE A 211 -33.56 57.72 -25.53
CA PHE A 211 -33.48 56.28 -25.78
C PHE A 211 -34.12 55.97 -27.13
N LEU A 212 -33.33 55.41 -28.04
CA LEU A 212 -33.79 54.93 -29.34
C LEU A 212 -33.75 53.40 -29.35
N ILE A 213 -34.92 52.79 -29.32
CA ILE A 213 -35.10 51.34 -29.19
C ILE A 213 -35.37 50.76 -30.58
N HIS A 214 -34.40 50.06 -31.14
CA HIS A 214 -34.55 49.28 -32.36
C HIS A 214 -35.13 47.92 -32.04
N VAL A 215 -36.26 47.60 -32.65
CA VAL A 215 -36.99 46.34 -32.42
C VAL A 215 -37.24 45.64 -33.75
N SER A 216 -37.19 44.31 -33.71
CA SER A 216 -37.56 43.45 -34.83
C SER A 216 -38.93 43.81 -35.43
N LYS A 217 -39.12 43.50 -36.72
CA LYS A 217 -40.42 43.63 -37.40
C LYS A 217 -41.55 42.86 -36.70
N GLU A 218 -41.25 41.74 -36.05
CA GLU A 218 -42.25 40.86 -35.43
C GLU A 218 -42.70 41.34 -34.05
N ASP A 219 -41.84 42.05 -33.32
CA ASP A 219 -42.10 42.48 -31.94
C ASP A 219 -42.47 43.95 -31.83
N TYR A 220 -42.19 44.74 -32.87
CA TYR A 220 -42.57 46.16 -32.96
C TYR A 220 -44.03 46.45 -32.56
N PRO A 221 -45.06 45.71 -33.01
CA PRO A 221 -46.45 46.01 -32.63
C PRO A 221 -46.70 45.87 -31.12
N TYR A 222 -46.04 44.89 -30.47
CA TYR A 222 -46.22 44.64 -29.04
C TYR A 222 -45.48 45.68 -28.20
N VAL A 223 -44.21 45.95 -28.52
CA VAL A 223 -43.37 46.93 -27.81
C VAL A 223 -43.93 48.34 -27.99
N SER A 224 -44.42 48.69 -29.19
CA SER A 224 -45.06 49.98 -29.44
C SER A 224 -46.36 50.16 -28.64
N MET A 225 -47.12 49.09 -28.40
CA MET A 225 -48.33 49.14 -27.57
C MET A 225 -47.99 49.38 -26.09
N GLN A 226 -46.88 48.79 -25.62
CA GLN A 226 -46.38 48.95 -24.24
C GLN A 226 -45.46 50.15 -24.06
N LYS A 227 -45.31 51.03 -25.06
CA LYS A 227 -44.47 52.23 -25.02
C LYS A 227 -44.66 53.05 -23.73
N LYS A 228 -45.91 53.23 -23.28
CA LYS A 228 -46.24 53.99 -22.05
C LYS A 228 -45.69 53.33 -20.78
N GLN A 229 -45.68 52.00 -20.72
CA GLN A 229 -45.15 51.25 -19.58
C GLN A 229 -43.61 51.27 -19.59
N ILE A 230 -43.01 51.08 -20.76
CA ILE A 230 -41.54 51.15 -20.93
C ILE A 230 -41.02 52.55 -20.59
N SER A 231 -41.70 53.61 -21.04
CA SER A 231 -41.34 55.00 -20.70
C SER A 231 -41.45 55.30 -19.20
N ALA A 232 -42.37 54.63 -18.49
CA ALA A 232 -42.48 54.76 -17.03
C ALA A 232 -41.34 54.05 -16.28
N GLY A 233 -40.62 53.14 -16.94
CA GLY A 233 -39.44 52.47 -16.40
C GLY A 233 -38.17 53.32 -16.45
N ALA A 234 -38.17 54.42 -17.20
CA ALA A 234 -37.04 55.35 -17.28
C ALA A 234 -36.87 56.11 -15.95
N VAL A 235 -35.62 56.22 -15.47
CA VAL A 235 -35.28 56.89 -14.20
C VAL A 235 -35.44 58.41 -14.30
N ALA A 236 -35.22 58.98 -15.49
CA ALA A 236 -35.33 60.42 -15.71
C ALA A 236 -36.77 60.86 -16.02
N PRO A 237 -37.34 61.84 -15.29
CA PRO A 237 -38.73 62.28 -15.43
C PRO A 237 -39.07 62.94 -16.78
N ASN A 238 -38.07 63.17 -17.65
CA ASN A 238 -38.22 63.75 -18.99
C ASN A 238 -37.49 62.93 -20.08
N ALA A 239 -37.31 61.62 -19.89
CA ALA A 239 -36.68 60.78 -20.92
C ALA A 239 -37.56 60.67 -22.18
N THR A 240 -36.98 60.93 -23.34
CA THR A 240 -37.61 60.70 -24.64
C THR A 240 -37.35 59.26 -25.08
N VAL A 241 -38.41 58.50 -25.32
CA VAL A 241 -38.33 57.10 -25.78
C VAL A 241 -38.92 57.01 -27.18
N GLU A 242 -38.08 56.64 -28.13
CA GLU A 242 -38.46 56.38 -29.51
C GLU A 242 -38.27 54.89 -29.82
N ILE A 243 -39.25 54.29 -30.49
CA ILE A 243 -39.22 52.88 -30.88
C ILE A 243 -39.17 52.86 -32.39
N VAL A 244 -38.07 52.34 -32.93
CA VAL A 244 -37.82 52.22 -34.36
C VAL A 244 -37.93 50.76 -34.75
N LYS A 245 -38.60 50.53 -35.87
CA LYS A 245 -38.65 49.21 -36.48
C LYS A 245 -37.38 48.99 -37.29
N ASP A 246 -36.60 48.00 -36.90
CA ASP A 246 -35.44 47.54 -37.65
C ASP A 246 -35.75 46.20 -38.34
N ILE A 247 -35.38 46.11 -39.61
CA ILE A 247 -35.55 44.91 -40.44
C ILE A 247 -34.31 44.03 -40.47
N THR A 248 -33.15 44.53 -40.01
CA THR A 248 -31.94 43.72 -39.89
C THR A 248 -31.93 42.88 -38.62
N LEU A 249 -32.79 43.21 -37.64
CA LEU A 249 -32.95 42.47 -36.39
C LEU A 249 -33.90 41.27 -36.55
N GLY A 250 -33.44 40.12 -36.06
CA GLY A 250 -34.23 38.90 -35.88
C GLY A 250 -35.24 39.02 -34.75
N LYS A 251 -36.12 38.02 -34.64
CA LYS A 251 -37.15 37.97 -33.59
C LYS A 251 -36.53 38.14 -32.20
N GLY A 252 -37.07 39.11 -31.45
CA GLY A 252 -36.62 39.72 -30.18
C GLY A 252 -35.13 39.80 -29.92
N GLU A 253 -34.41 40.09 -30.99
CA GLU A 253 -33.29 41.00 -30.91
C GLU A 253 -33.83 42.43 -30.72
N CYS A 254 -33.18 43.17 -29.82
CA CYS A 254 -33.54 44.56 -29.54
C CYS A 254 -32.27 45.31 -29.16
N LEU A 255 -32.10 46.48 -29.74
CA LEU A 255 -30.93 47.32 -29.56
C LEU A 255 -31.36 48.68 -29.02
N ILE A 256 -30.78 49.11 -27.91
CA ILE A 256 -31.09 50.40 -27.30
C ILE A 256 -29.90 51.32 -27.54
N GLU A 257 -30.10 52.35 -28.35
CA GLU A 257 -29.12 53.41 -28.52
C GLU A 257 -29.43 54.55 -27.56
N THR A 258 -28.38 55.02 -26.89
CA THR A 258 -28.42 56.12 -25.93
C THR A 258 -27.25 57.05 -26.19
N GLU A 259 -27.26 58.23 -25.57
CA GLU A 259 -26.13 59.18 -25.62
C GLU A 259 -24.83 58.56 -25.08
N GLY A 260 -24.94 57.61 -24.14
CA GLY A 260 -23.81 56.88 -23.56
C GLY A 260 -23.34 55.64 -24.34
N GLY A 261 -24.00 55.29 -25.45
CA GLY A 261 -23.63 54.14 -26.29
C GLY A 261 -24.80 53.25 -26.69
N ILE A 262 -24.45 52.15 -27.36
CA ILE A 262 -25.38 51.16 -27.90
C ILE A 262 -25.39 49.93 -26.98
N PHE A 263 -26.56 49.54 -26.50
CA PHE A 263 -26.78 48.39 -25.63
C PHE A 263 -27.58 47.32 -26.36
N ASP A 264 -27.02 46.12 -26.48
CA ASP A 264 -27.75 44.96 -26.97
C ASP A 264 -28.57 44.34 -25.83
N CYS A 265 -29.90 44.43 -25.94
CA CYS A 265 -30.84 43.84 -25.00
C CYS A 265 -31.65 42.70 -25.64
N GLY A 266 -31.11 42.06 -26.69
CA GLY A 266 -31.67 40.86 -27.27
C GLY A 266 -31.74 39.71 -26.26
N LEU A 267 -32.81 38.91 -26.32
CA LEU A 267 -32.95 37.77 -25.42
C LEU A 267 -31.82 36.75 -25.62
N GLY A 268 -31.40 36.54 -26.87
CA GLY A 268 -30.29 35.64 -27.21
C GLY A 268 -28.97 36.06 -26.56
N THR A 269 -28.67 37.36 -26.57
CA THR A 269 -27.47 37.92 -25.92
C THR A 269 -27.51 37.72 -24.41
N GLN A 270 -28.66 37.99 -23.78
CA GLN A 270 -28.84 37.79 -22.33
C GLN A 270 -28.77 36.31 -21.91
N LEU A 271 -29.34 35.40 -22.71
CA LEU A 271 -29.24 33.95 -22.49
C LEU A 271 -27.80 33.46 -22.66
N SER A 272 -27.08 33.99 -23.66
CA SER A 272 -25.66 33.64 -23.88
C SER A 272 -24.79 34.13 -22.72
N GLU A 273 -25.03 35.34 -22.20
CA GLU A 273 -24.36 35.85 -21.00
C GLU A 273 -24.66 35.01 -19.77
N LEU A 274 -25.91 34.59 -19.58
CA LEU A 274 -26.30 33.70 -18.48
C LEU A 274 -25.59 32.36 -18.59
N ARG A 275 -25.55 31.76 -19.79
CA ARG A 275 -24.81 30.52 -20.07
C ARG A 275 -23.33 30.69 -19.75
N GLN A 276 -22.72 31.80 -20.15
CA GLN A 276 -21.31 32.07 -19.88
C GLN A 276 -21.06 32.21 -18.37
N LYS A 277 -21.93 32.89 -17.63
CA LYS A 277 -21.83 33.02 -16.16
C LYS A 277 -22.01 31.68 -15.45
N LEU A 278 -22.98 30.88 -15.88
CA LEU A 278 -23.21 29.54 -15.34
C LEU A 278 -22.02 28.62 -15.60
N LYS A 279 -21.43 28.68 -16.80
CA LYS A 279 -20.18 27.96 -17.09
C LYS A 279 -19.04 28.43 -16.20
N LEU A 280 -18.87 29.75 -16.04
CA LEU A 280 -17.77 30.29 -15.24
C LEU A 280 -17.88 29.88 -13.76
N LEU A 281 -19.09 29.91 -13.19
CA LEU A 281 -19.36 29.41 -11.84
C LEU A 281 -19.11 27.90 -11.71
N SER A 282 -19.37 27.12 -12.76
CA SER A 282 -19.10 25.68 -12.79
C SER A 282 -17.61 25.34 -12.80
N TYR A 283 -16.75 26.23 -13.34
CA TYR A 283 -15.30 26.05 -13.29
C TYR A 283 -14.64 26.58 -12.01
N GLU A 284 -15.33 27.43 -11.23
CA GLU A 284 -14.83 27.99 -9.97
C GLU A 284 -15.24 27.16 -8.73
N GLY A 285 -16.07 26.12 -8.92
CA GLY A 285 -16.58 25.23 -7.88
C GLY A 285 -15.67 24.07 -7.50
#